data_AF-A0A1S3W5B2-F1
#
_entry.id   AF-A0A1S3W5B2-F1
#
_cell.length_a   1.000
_cell.length_b   1.000
_cell.length_c   1.000
_cell.angle_alpha   90.00
_cell.angle_beta   90.00
_cell.angle_gamma   90.00
#
_symmetry.space_group_name_H-M   'P 1'
#
loop_
_entity.id
_entity.type
_entity.pdbx_description
1 polymer ?
#
loop_
_entity_poly.entity_id
_entity_poly.type
_entity_poly.pdbx_seq_one_letter_code
_entity_poly.pdbx_strand_id
1 'polypeptide(L)'
;MPKRGFPFADAAPLQLKVRVGPRELSRGVCAERYSREIFGGAGVSELPCSSCVRAADGNAACSQCERALCGRCLRTCRSCGAPACAMCALVDCTEFHEKVLCASCAVLEA
;
A
#
# COMPACT_ATOMS: atom_id res chain seq x y z
N MET A 1 42.01 -21.59 50.07
CA MET A 1 41.58 -21.72 48.67
C MET A 1 42.10 -20.53 47.88
N PRO A 2 42.80 -20.71 46.75
CA PRO A 2 43.22 -19.58 45.92
C PRO A 2 42.00 -18.98 45.23
N LYS A 3 41.79 -17.66 45.36
CA LYS A 3 40.73 -16.96 44.62
C LYS A 3 41.00 -17.13 43.11
N ARG A 4 40.01 -17.59 42.34
CA ARG A 4 40.12 -17.68 40.88
C ARG A 4 40.47 -16.30 40.33
N GLY A 5 41.41 -16.23 39.39
CA GLY A 5 41.74 -15.01 38.67
C GLY A 5 40.49 -14.44 37.96
N PHE A 6 40.37 -13.11 37.96
CA PHE A 6 39.26 -12.40 37.35
C PHE A 6 39.20 -12.68 35.84
N PRO A 7 38.11 -13.27 35.30
CA PRO A 7 38.06 -13.78 33.93
C PRO A 7 37.94 -12.68 32.86
N PHE A 8 37.94 -11.41 33.25
CA PHE A 8 37.84 -10.27 32.34
C PHE A 8 39.15 -9.45 32.27
N ALA A 9 40.29 -10.09 32.56
CA ALA A 9 41.61 -9.45 32.51
C ALA A 9 42.10 -9.19 31.08
N ASP A 10 41.53 -9.86 30.08
CA ASP A 10 41.72 -9.49 28.68
C ASP A 10 40.86 -8.27 28.38
N ALA A 11 41.53 -7.15 28.14
CA ALA A 11 40.95 -5.83 27.95
C ALA A 11 39.62 -5.90 27.19
N ALA A 12 38.50 -5.69 27.90
CA ALA A 12 37.22 -5.44 27.25
C ALA A 12 37.45 -4.33 26.23
N PRO A 13 37.03 -4.49 24.96
CA PRO A 13 37.25 -3.47 23.95
C PRO A 13 36.74 -2.15 24.52
N LEU A 14 37.58 -1.12 24.49
CA LEU A 14 37.22 0.23 24.93
C LEU A 14 35.83 0.53 24.38
N GLN A 15 34.82 0.62 25.25
CA GLN A 15 33.48 0.95 24.84
C GLN A 15 33.52 2.37 24.26
N LEU A 16 33.68 2.45 22.94
CA LEU A 16 33.71 3.71 22.22
C LEU A 16 32.33 4.31 22.38
N LYS A 17 32.22 5.33 23.23
CA LYS A 17 31.00 6.12 23.37
C LYS A 17 30.76 6.84 22.05
N VAL A 18 30.00 6.23 21.17
CA VAL A 18 29.48 6.90 19.98
C VAL A 18 28.45 7.91 20.45
N ARG A 19 28.62 9.18 20.10
CA ARG A 19 27.61 10.19 20.36
C ARG A 19 26.40 9.89 19.48
N VAL A 20 25.28 9.54 20.11
CA VAL A 20 23.99 9.36 19.45
C VAL A 20 23.15 10.60 19.77
N GLY A 21 22.66 11.29 18.74
CA GLY A 21 21.80 12.45 18.93
C GLY A 21 20.34 12.07 19.17
N PRO A 22 19.50 13.05 19.55
CA PRO A 22 18.06 12.82 19.75
C PRO A 22 17.36 12.31 18.48
N ARG A 23 17.86 12.70 17.30
CA ARG A 23 17.30 12.27 16.00
C ARG A 23 17.55 10.77 15.76
N GLU A 24 18.77 10.30 16.00
CA GLU A 24 19.15 8.91 15.84
C GLU A 24 18.45 8.02 16.88
N LEU A 25 18.23 8.52 18.10
CA LEU A 25 17.44 7.82 19.12
C LEU A 25 15.95 7.71 18.76
N SER A 26 15.36 8.78 18.24
CA SER A 26 13.92 8.82 17.94
C SER A 26 13.55 8.10 16.65
N ARG A 27 14.40 8.17 15.62
CA ARG A 27 14.12 7.60 14.30
C ARG A 27 14.95 6.36 13.98
N GLY A 28 16.14 6.23 14.54
CA GLY A 28 17.15 5.26 14.15
C GLY A 28 18.16 5.83 13.14
N VAL A 29 19.40 5.32 13.16
CA VAL A 29 20.52 5.83 12.34
C VAL A 29 20.32 5.57 10.84
N CYS A 30 19.59 4.51 10.47
CA CYS A 30 19.31 4.15 9.08
C CYS A 30 17.80 4.05 8.79
N ALA A 31 16.98 4.77 9.57
CA ALA A 31 15.52 4.71 9.52
C ALA A 31 14.95 4.85 8.11
N GLU A 32 15.46 5.81 7.34
CA GLU A 32 14.97 6.16 6.02
C GLU A 32 15.35 5.13 4.95
N ARG A 33 16.54 4.54 5.08
CA ARG A 33 16.97 3.45 4.19
C ARG A 33 16.10 2.21 4.42
N TYR A 34 15.92 1.82 5.68
CA TYR A 34 15.08 0.66 6.02
C TYR A 34 13.61 0.91 5.70
N SER A 35 13.09 2.12 5.92
CA SER A 35 11.71 2.43 5.53
C SER A 35 11.53 2.36 4.02
N ARG A 36 12.51 2.80 3.22
CA ARG A 36 12.46 2.66 1.76
C ARG A 36 12.64 1.22 1.30
N GLU A 37 13.44 0.41 1.98
CA GLU A 37 13.57 -1.02 1.69
C GLU A 37 12.27 -1.78 2.03
N ILE A 38 11.56 -1.39 3.08
CA ILE A 38 10.31 -2.04 3.52
C ILE A 38 9.09 -1.52 2.73
N PHE A 39 9.03 -0.22 2.45
CA PHE A 39 7.85 0.46 1.89
C PHE A 39 8.09 1.11 0.52
N GLY A 40 9.34 1.31 0.10
CA GLY A 40 9.69 2.02 -1.14
C GLY A 40 9.51 1.20 -2.42
N GLY A 41 9.23 -0.11 -2.31
CA GLY A 41 8.78 -0.94 -3.44
C GLY A 41 7.31 -0.73 -3.81
N ALA A 42 6.48 -0.34 -2.84
CA ALA A 42 5.03 -0.27 -2.99
C ALA A 42 4.58 0.98 -3.77
N GLY A 43 4.89 1.04 -5.06
CA GLY A 43 4.17 1.88 -6.00
C GLY A 43 2.68 1.51 -5.99
N VAL A 44 1.81 2.42 -6.41
CA VAL A 44 0.34 2.16 -6.50
C VAL A 44 0.02 0.90 -7.33
N SER A 45 0.97 0.48 -8.18
CA SER A 45 0.99 -0.77 -8.94
C SER A 45 1.08 -2.05 -8.12
N GLU A 46 1.47 -1.99 -6.84
CA GLU A 46 1.65 -3.15 -5.96
C GLU A 46 0.59 -3.24 -4.84
N LEU A 47 -0.31 -2.26 -4.72
CA LEU A 47 -1.39 -2.35 -3.74
C LEU A 47 -2.33 -3.51 -4.10
N PRO A 48 -2.72 -4.37 -3.15
CA PRO A 48 -3.71 -5.41 -3.42
C PRO A 48 -5.03 -4.77 -3.86
N CYS A 49 -5.70 -5.40 -4.82
CA CYS A 49 -7.01 -4.95 -5.27
C CYS A 49 -7.97 -4.86 -4.08
N SER A 50 -8.59 -3.70 -3.86
CA SER A 50 -9.50 -3.48 -2.71
C SER A 50 -10.77 -4.34 -2.73
N SER A 51 -11.10 -4.98 -3.86
CA SER A 51 -12.26 -5.86 -4.01
C SER A 51 -11.90 -7.34 -3.87
N CYS A 52 -10.90 -7.83 -4.59
CA CYS A 52 -10.53 -9.26 -4.59
C CYS A 52 -9.29 -9.58 -3.74
N VAL A 53 -8.64 -8.57 -3.17
CA VAL A 53 -7.45 -8.63 -2.30
C VAL A 53 -6.21 -9.27 -2.95
N ARG A 54 -6.32 -9.69 -4.22
CA ARG A 54 -5.21 -10.22 -5.01
C ARG A 54 -4.32 -9.07 -5.45
N ALA A 55 -3.01 -9.27 -5.31
CA ALA A 55 -2.03 -8.51 -6.05
C ALA A 55 -2.25 -8.81 -7.55
N ALA A 56 -2.41 -7.76 -8.34
CA ALA A 56 -2.50 -7.85 -9.79
C ALA A 56 -1.60 -6.77 -10.38
N ASP A 57 -0.97 -7.07 -11.51
CA ASP A 57 -0.14 -6.11 -12.20
C ASP A 57 -1.01 -4.93 -12.66
N GLY A 58 -0.72 -3.74 -12.11
CA GLY A 58 -1.43 -2.52 -12.45
C GLY A 58 -2.82 -2.42 -11.83
N ASN A 59 -2.93 -1.66 -10.75
CA ASN A 59 -4.21 -1.19 -10.27
C ASN A 59 -4.57 0.16 -10.88
N ALA A 60 -5.84 0.32 -11.25
CA ALA A 60 -6.44 1.61 -11.55
C ALA A 60 -7.31 2.05 -10.37
N ALA A 61 -7.49 3.36 -10.19
CA ALA A 61 -8.37 3.92 -9.16
C ALA A 61 -9.79 4.10 -9.71
N CYS A 62 -10.79 3.79 -8.90
CA CYS A 62 -12.17 4.15 -9.22
C CYS A 62 -12.33 5.68 -9.19
N SER A 63 -13.00 6.27 -10.18
CA SER A 63 -13.18 7.72 -10.29
C SER A 63 -14.06 8.35 -9.20
N GLN A 64 -14.73 7.54 -8.36
CA GLN A 64 -15.67 8.00 -7.33
C GLN A 64 -15.15 7.79 -5.92
N CYS A 65 -14.61 6.60 -5.62
CA CYS A 65 -14.13 6.25 -4.28
C CYS A 65 -12.61 6.12 -4.20
N GLU A 66 -11.90 6.32 -5.31
CA GLU A 66 -10.43 6.33 -5.43
C GLU A 66 -9.72 5.03 -5.02
N ARG A 67 -10.46 3.98 -4.65
CA ARG A 67 -9.88 2.69 -4.27
C ARG A 67 -9.19 2.04 -5.46
N ALA A 68 -7.99 1.53 -5.22
CA ALA A 68 -7.19 0.78 -6.19
C ALA A 68 -7.83 -0.59 -6.48
N LEU A 69 -7.98 -0.92 -7.76
CA LEU A 69 -8.61 -2.15 -8.25
C LEU A 69 -7.85 -2.72 -9.44
N CYS A 70 -7.79 -4.05 -9.51
CA CYS A 70 -7.28 -4.74 -10.69
C CYS A 70 -8.25 -4.62 -11.87
N GLY A 71 -7.76 -4.82 -13.10
CA GLY A 71 -8.57 -4.73 -14.32
C GLY A 71 -9.78 -5.68 -14.37
N ARG A 72 -9.83 -6.73 -13.55
CA ARG A 72 -11.00 -7.62 -13.44
C ARG A 72 -12.08 -7.08 -12.52
N CYS A 73 -11.71 -6.26 -11.52
CA CYS A 73 -12.64 -5.67 -10.56
C CYS A 73 -13.07 -4.25 -10.95
N LEU A 74 -12.37 -3.64 -11.91
CA LEU A 74 -12.73 -2.39 -12.52
C LEU A 74 -13.79 -2.62 -13.60
N ARG A 75 -14.78 -1.73 -13.66
CA ARG A 75 -15.73 -1.63 -14.76
C ARG A 75 -15.58 -0.28 -15.44
N THR A 76 -15.93 -0.20 -16.72
CA THR A 76 -15.88 1.04 -17.48
C THR A 76 -17.30 1.56 -17.69
N CYS A 77 -17.55 2.81 -17.28
CA CYS A 77 -18.84 3.45 -17.56
C CYS A 77 -19.03 3.59 -19.07
N ARG A 78 -20.17 3.14 -19.60
CA ARG A 78 -20.45 3.22 -21.04
C ARG A 78 -20.61 4.66 -21.54
N SER A 79 -21.13 5.56 -20.71
CA SER A 79 -21.40 6.94 -21.13
C SER A 79 -20.16 7.84 -21.10
N CYS A 80 -19.33 7.76 -20.06
CA CYS A 80 -18.18 8.66 -19.89
C CYS A 80 -16.80 7.97 -19.94
N GLY A 81 -16.75 6.64 -20.07
CA GLY A 81 -15.49 5.88 -20.08
C GLY A 81 -14.78 5.83 -18.72
N ALA A 82 -15.31 6.48 -17.68
CA ALA A 82 -14.65 6.54 -16.39
C ALA A 82 -14.64 5.16 -15.70
N PRO A 83 -13.52 4.81 -15.01
CA PRO A 83 -13.40 3.56 -14.29
C PRO A 83 -14.23 3.60 -12.99
N ALA A 84 -15.10 2.61 -12.80
CA ALA A 84 -15.96 2.46 -11.64
C ALA A 84 -15.79 1.09 -10.99
N CYS A 85 -15.75 1.04 -9.66
CA CYS A 85 -15.78 -0.23 -8.93
C CYS A 85 -17.15 -0.89 -9.00
N ALA A 86 -17.27 -2.17 -8.65
CA ALA A 86 -18.55 -2.87 -8.61
C ALA A 86 -19.62 -2.20 -7.71
N MET A 87 -19.19 -1.43 -6.69
CA MET A 87 -20.10 -0.68 -5.80
C MET A 87 -20.49 0.69 -6.34
N CYS A 88 -19.62 1.35 -7.12
CA CYS A 88 -19.88 2.67 -7.70
C CYS A 88 -20.44 2.59 -9.13
N ALA A 89 -20.49 1.39 -9.69
CA ALA A 89 -21.07 1.09 -10.98
C ALA A 89 -22.46 0.50 -10.80
N LEU A 90 -23.44 1.07 -11.49
CA LEU A 90 -24.79 0.52 -11.63
C LEU A 90 -24.85 -0.27 -12.93
N VAL A 91 -25.55 -1.41 -12.90
CA VAL A 91 -25.78 -2.26 -14.07
C VAL A 91 -27.26 -2.18 -14.41
N ASP A 92 -27.57 -1.51 -15.50
CA ASP A 92 -28.92 -1.46 -16.04
C ASP A 92 -29.16 -2.71 -16.88
N CYS A 93 -29.94 -3.64 -16.32
CA CYS A 93 -30.39 -4.83 -17.03
C CYS A 93 -31.71 -4.52 -17.74
N THR A 94 -31.61 -3.95 -18.95
CA THR A 94 -32.77 -3.84 -19.85
C THR A 94 -33.00 -5.18 -20.56
N GLU A 95 -34.22 -5.45 -21.03
CA GLU A 95 -34.62 -6.76 -21.60
C GLU A 95 -33.73 -7.30 -22.73
N PHE A 96 -32.87 -6.45 -23.32
CA PHE A 96 -31.99 -6.83 -24.42
C PHE A 96 -30.51 -6.51 -24.20
N HIS A 97 -30.12 -5.68 -23.22
CA HIS A 97 -28.72 -5.29 -23.01
C HIS A 97 -28.39 -4.94 -21.55
N GLU A 98 -27.27 -5.47 -21.05
CA GLU A 98 -26.61 -5.03 -19.82
C GLU A 98 -25.75 -3.77 -20.10
N LYS A 99 -26.07 -2.66 -19.44
CA LYS A 99 -25.30 -1.41 -19.54
C LYS A 99 -24.67 -1.10 -18.19
N VAL A 100 -23.35 -0.85 -18.17
CA VAL A 100 -22.66 -0.40 -16.96
C VAL A 100 -22.54 1.12 -16.97
N LEU A 101 -23.05 1.78 -15.94
CA LEU A 101 -22.96 3.22 -15.73
C LEU A 101 -22.27 3.52 -14.40
N CYS A 102 -21.50 4.61 -14.31
CA CYS A 102 -21.10 5.12 -13.00
C CYS A 102 -22.29 5.78 -12.31
N ALA A 103 -22.24 5.89 -10.97
CA ALA A 103 -23.31 6.52 -10.19
C ALA A 103 -23.75 7.88 -10.72
N SER A 104 -22.82 8.73 -11.17
CA SER A 104 -23.14 10.04 -11.75
C SER A 104 -23.89 9.93 -13.09
N CYS A 105 -23.46 9.06 -14.00
CA CYS A 105 -24.11 8.89 -15.31
C CYS A 105 -25.47 8.21 -15.20
N ALA A 106 -25.66 7.31 -14.24
CA ALA A 106 -26.95 6.66 -14.02
C ALA A 106 -28.04 7.66 -13.62
N VAL A 107 -27.71 8.65 -12.78
CA VAL A 107 -28.67 9.70 -12.36
C VAL A 107 -29.06 10.63 -13.51
N LEU A 108 -28.20 10.78 -14.52
CA LEU A 108 -28.47 11.63 -15.69
C LEU A 108 -29.33 10.94 -16.76
N GLU A 109 -29.47 9.61 -16.71
CA GLU A 109 -30.23 8.81 -17.69
C GLU A 109 -31.57 8.33 -17.11
N ALA A 110 -31.88 8.65 -15.86
CA ALA A 110 -33.14 8.38 -15.17
C ALA A 110 -34.17 9.49 -15.44
#